data_AF-A0A359LLY6-F1
#
_entry.id   AF-A0A359LLY6-F1
#
_cell.length_a   1.000
_cell.length_b   1.000
_cell.length_c   1.000
_cell.angle_alpha   90.00
_cell.angle_beta   90.00
_cell.angle_gamma   90.00
#
_symmetry.space_group_name_H-M   'P 1'
#
loop_
_entity.id
_entity.type
_entity.pdbx_description
1 polymer ?
#
loop_
_entity_poly.entity_id
_entity_poly.type
_entity_poly.pdbx_seq_one_letter_code
_entity_poly.pdbx_strand_id
1 'polypeptide(L)' 'MNITKNNYDYCEISKSQDEYIVKFGYQSYHGKTIFPPIMIGDRTFSSEKKALRYAKKIAPPTCIKMNKDKYGT' A
#
# COMPACT_ATOMS: atom_id res chain seq x y z
N MET A 1 -11.80 22.34 8.23
CA MET A 1 -10.50 21.71 8.51
C MET A 1 -10.59 20.25 8.11
N ASN A 2 -10.12 19.91 6.91
CA ASN A 2 -10.16 18.52 6.42
C ASN A 2 -9.06 17.74 7.13
N ILE A 3 -9.47 16.79 7.96
CA ILE A 3 -8.61 15.85 8.66
C ILE A 3 -7.64 15.28 7.63
N THR A 4 -6.37 15.58 7.85
CA THR A 4 -5.19 15.15 7.11
C THR A 4 -5.36 13.70 6.66
N LYS A 5 -5.62 13.50 5.35
CA LYS A 5 -5.31 12.20 4.75
C LYS A 5 -3.82 12.00 5.02
N ASN A 6 -3.48 11.05 5.88
CA ASN A 6 -2.12 10.53 5.96
C ASN A 6 -1.84 9.99 4.56
N ASN A 7 -1.23 10.80 3.70
CA ASN A 7 -0.92 10.43 2.33
C ASN A 7 0.41 9.70 2.38
N TYR A 8 0.36 8.42 2.73
CA TYR A 8 1.50 7.54 2.47
C TYR A 8 1.73 7.52 0.96
N ASP A 9 2.96 7.81 0.54
CA ASP A 9 3.37 7.81 -0.86
C ASP A 9 3.94 6.45 -1.30
N TYR A 10 4.01 5.49 -0.37
CA TYR A 10 4.18 4.07 -0.63
C TYR A 10 2.96 3.28 -0.15
N CYS A 11 2.33 2.55 -1.06
CA CYS A 11 1.31 1.56 -0.74
C CYS A 11 1.44 0.37 -1.70
N GLU A 12 1.54 -0.83 -1.15
CA GLU A 12 1.63 -2.07 -1.92
C GLU A 12 0.59 -3.06 -1.44
N ILE A 13 -0.16 -3.63 -2.37
CA ILE A 13 -1.11 -4.71 -2.11
C ILE A 13 -0.53 -5.97 -2.72
N SER A 14 -0.26 -6.98 -1.90
CA SER A 14 0.14 -8.31 -2.35
C SER A 14 -0.92 -9.34 -1.97
N LYS A 15 -1.15 -10.32 -2.84
CA LYS A 15 -1.90 -11.52 -2.45
C LYS A 15 -0.94 -12.45 -1.69
N SER A 16 -1.44 -13.15 -0.68
CA SER A 16 -0.69 -14.16 0.05
C SER A 16 -1.65 -15.28 0.38
N GLN A 17 -1.57 -16.39 -0.35
CA GLN A 17 -2.51 -17.51 -0.27
C GLN A 17 -3.96 -17.03 -0.48
N ASP A 18 -4.75 -16.96 0.59
CA ASP A 18 -6.16 -16.55 0.59
C ASP A 18 -6.40 -15.14 1.14
N GLU A 19 -5.32 -14.43 1.52
CA GLU A 19 -5.38 -13.10 2.10
C GLU A 19 -4.73 -12.04 1.20
N TYR A 20 -5.07 -10.79 1.47
CA TYR A 20 -4.49 -9.61 0.82
C TYR A 20 -3.79 -8.78 1.88
N ILE A 21 -2.49 -8.56 1.70
CA ILE A 21 -1.66 -7.77 2.59
C ILE A 21 -1.47 -6.39 1.97
N VAL A 22 -1.83 -5.34 2.71
CA VAL A 22 -1.57 -3.95 2.34
C VAL A 22 -0.42 -3.43 3.17
N LYS A 23 0.74 -3.26 2.54
CA LYS A 23 1.94 -2.63 3.08
C LYS A 23 1.91 -1.13 2.77
N PHE A 24 2.21 -0.28 3.75
CA PHE A 24 2.17 1.18 3.55
C PHE A 24 3.28 1.89 4.33
N GLY A 25 3.69 3.05 3.81
CA GLY A 25 4.73 3.87 4.42
C GLY A 25 5.19 5.01 3.53
N TYR A 26 6.49 5.34 3.62
CA TYR A 26 7.07 6.45 2.87
C TYR A 26 8.13 5.99 1.86
N GLN A 27 7.99 6.40 0.60
CA GLN A 27 8.98 6.20 -0.47
C GLN A 27 9.71 7.50 -0.83
N SER A 28 9.29 8.66 -0.33
CA SER A 28 10.04 9.91 -0.44
C SER A 28 10.36 10.55 0.92
N TYR A 29 11.54 11.17 1.01
CA TYR A 29 11.97 11.98 2.14
C TYR A 29 12.72 13.20 1.61
N HIS A 30 12.26 14.41 1.97
CA HIS A 30 12.77 15.70 1.44
C HIS A 30 12.90 15.74 -0.09
N GLY A 31 11.88 15.27 -0.81
CA GLY A 31 11.83 15.29 -2.27
C GLY A 31 12.74 14.27 -2.97
N LYS A 32 13.43 13.40 -2.22
CA LYS A 32 14.24 12.31 -2.76
C LYS A 32 13.51 10.98 -2.58
N THR A 33 13.52 10.15 -3.61
CA THR A 33 13.09 8.76 -3.51
C THR A 33 14.10 7.98 -2.66
N ILE A 34 13.60 7.29 -1.64
CA ILE A 34 14.41 6.45 -0.76
C ILE A 34 14.18 4.97 -1.06
N PHE A 35 15.25 4.18 -0.96
CA PHE A 35 15.21 2.73 -1.12
C PHE A 35 16.07 2.06 -0.03
N PRO A 36 15.52 1.09 0.72
CA PRO A 36 14.13 0.62 0.68
C PRO A 36 13.13 1.66 1.22
N PRO A 37 11.82 1.54 0.91
CA PRO A 37 10.79 2.38 1.52
C PRO A 37 10.80 2.28 3.06
N ILE A 38 10.47 3.38 3.75
CA ILE A 38 10.24 3.39 5.19
C ILE A 38 8.85 2.81 5.45
N MET A 39 8.82 1.57 5.90
CA MET A 39 7.58 0.88 6.26
C MET A 39 7.00 1.44 7.55
N ILE A 40 5.74 1.86 7.51
CA ILE A 40 4.99 2.28 8.71
C ILE A 40 4.19 1.11 9.27
N GLY A 41 3.70 0.24 8.39
CA GLY A 41 3.08 -1.00 8.81
C GLY A 41 2.44 -1.75 7.65
N ASP A 42 1.75 -2.81 8.01
CA ASP A 42 1.00 -3.66 7.12
C ASP A 42 -0.38 -4.00 7.72
N ARG A 43 -1.29 -4.45 6.86
CA ARG A 43 -2.62 -4.86 7.26
C ARG A 43 -3.17 -5.95 6.36
N THR A 44 -3.71 -7.01 6.96
CA THR A 44 -4.30 -8.14 6.23
C THR A 44 -5.80 -7.94 6.01
N PHE A 45 -6.28 -8.46 4.88
CA PHE A 45 -7.67 -8.41 4.48
C PHE A 45 -8.11 -9.72 3.83
N SER A 46 -9.34 -10.11 4.10
CA SER A 46 -9.95 -11.31 3.53
C SER A 46 -10.30 -11.20 2.04
N SER A 47 -10.17 -10.03 1.40
CA SER A 47 -10.49 -9.86 -0.02
C SER A 47 -9.83 -8.64 -0.65
N GLU A 48 -9.59 -8.73 -1.97
CA GLU A 48 -9.00 -7.66 -2.79
C GLU A 48 -9.79 -6.36 -2.66
N LYS A 49 -11.12 -6.44 -2.71
CA LYS A 49 -12.01 -5.27 -2.61
C LYS A 49 -11.83 -4.52 -1.29
N LYS A 50 -11.65 -5.24 -0.17
CA LYS A 50 -11.41 -4.63 1.14
C LYS A 50 -10.02 -4.00 1.22
N ALA A 51 -9.01 -4.70 0.71
CA ALA A 51 -7.64 -4.20 0.62
C ALA A 51 -7.55 -2.90 -0.22
N LEU A 52 -8.15 -2.90 -1.42
CA LEU A 52 -8.21 -1.74 -2.30
C LEU A 52 -8.95 -0.55 -1.67
N ARG A 53 -10.07 -0.80 -0.99
CA ARG A 53 -10.81 0.25 -0.28
C ARG A 53 -9.96 0.88 0.81
N TYR A 54 -9.20 0.06 1.55
CA TYR A 54 -8.29 0.55 2.57
C TYR A 54 -7.12 1.33 1.96
N ALA A 55 -6.46 0.79 0.94
CA ALA A 55 -5.36 1.46 0.24
C ALA A 55 -5.76 2.85 -0.29
N LYS A 56 -6.93 2.97 -0.94
CA LYS A 56 -7.48 4.26 -1.42
C LYS A 56 -7.81 5.25 -0.30
N LYS A 57 -7.99 4.76 0.94
CA LYS A 57 -8.22 5.61 2.12
C LYS A 57 -6.91 6.23 2.62
N ILE A 58 -5.79 5.51 2.50
CA ILE A 58 -4.50 5.84 3.13
C ILE A 58 -3.42 6.30 2.15
N ALA A 59 -3.62 6.14 0.84
CA ALA A 59 -2.66 6.52 -0.18
C ALA A 59 -3.37 7.08 -1.42
N PRO A 60 -2.73 8.00 -2.15
CA PRO A 60 -3.17 8.40 -3.48
C PRO A 60 -3.26 7.19 -4.43
N PRO A 61 -4.24 7.12 -5.35
CA PRO A 61 -4.35 6.01 -6.30
C PRO A 61 -3.09 5.77 -7.13
N THR A 62 -2.33 6.81 -7.44
CA THR A 62 -1.06 6.77 -8.18
C THR A 62 0.07 6.07 -7.40
N CYS A 63 -0.03 5.99 -6.08
CA CYS A 63 0.97 5.38 -5.20
C CYS A 63 0.64 3.93 -4.83
N ILE A 64 -0.55 3.43 -5.19
CA ILE A 64 -0.99 2.06 -4.89
C ILE A 64 -0.45 1.12 -5.95
N LYS A 65 0.49 0.26 -5.56
CA LYS A 65 1.03 -0.83 -6.37
C LYS A 65 0.31 -2.11 -6.01
N MET A 66 -0.10 -2.89 -7.01
CA MET A 66 -0.75 -4.17 -6.78
C MET A 66 0.08 -5.29 -7.37
N ASN A 67 0.74 -6.05 -6.50
CA ASN A 67 1.47 -7.24 -6.86
C ASN A 67 0.50 -8.42 -6.84
N LYS A 68 -0.05 -8.72 -8.02
CA LYS A 68 -0.62 -10.04 -8.30
C LYS A 68 0.57 -10.96 -8.49
N ASP A 69 0.76 -11.95 -7.63
CA ASP A 69 1.98 -12.76 -7.63
C ASP A 69 2.38 -13.26 -9.01
N LYS A 70 3.69 -13.20 -9.24
CA LYS A 70 4.47 -13.85 -10.29
C LYS A 70 4.63 -15.36 -10.03
N TYR A 71 3.62 -16.02 -9.47
CA TYR A 71 3.55 -17.47 -9.30
C TYR A 71 2.29 -18.02 -9.98
N GLY A 72 2.13 -17.66 -11.25
CA GLY A 72 1.23 -18.34 -12.17
C GLY A 72 2.07 -19.13 -13.17
N THR A 73 2.15 -20.45 -12.94
CA THR A 73 2.76 -21.52 -13.76
C THR A 73 4.26 -21.53 -13.96
#